data_AF-A0A4D9EH75-F1
#
_entry.id   AF-A0A4D9EH75-F1
#
_cell.length_a   1.000
_cell.length_b   1.000
_cell.length_c   1.000
_cell.angle_alpha   90.00
_cell.angle_beta   90.00
_cell.angle_gamma   90.00
#
_symmetry.space_group_name_H-M   'P 1'
#
loop_
_entity.id
_entity.type
_entity.pdbx_description
1 polymer ?
#
loop_
_entity_poly.entity_id
_entity_poly.type
_entity_poly.pdbx_seq_one_letter_code
_entity_poly.pdbx_strand_id
1 'polypeptide(L)'
;MDKHAKASRLPSGGKGERRLSMFEKDNYTQIVKDRMRSSSHEVHGMEPMDDESLAEFGKSEIFTLKTSMAKIRYANTYKMEPYRKFQAHLVRNKAQHILTQRLQETKYNGATSSFLCSSISEEILTAVKDMGFDRYKYIVTVLILQKTGQAIKISSRWVWDVARDNWVSAKCETESFVSLALIVACYYE
;
A
#
# COMPACT_ATOMS: atom_id res chain seq x y z
N MET A 1 -71.44 7.62 -9.92
CA MET A 1 -70.81 7.32 -11.24
C MET A 1 -69.82 8.44 -11.49
N ASP A 2 -68.69 8.34 -10.79
CA ASP A 2 -67.84 9.47 -10.45
C ASP A 2 -66.66 9.60 -11.40
N LYS A 3 -66.43 10.85 -11.80
CA LYS A 3 -65.28 11.32 -12.59
C LYS A 3 -64.16 11.76 -11.63
N HIS A 4 -62.95 11.91 -12.18
CA HIS A 4 -61.67 12.39 -11.61
C HIS A 4 -60.79 11.26 -11.01
N ALA A 5 -59.47 11.18 -11.21
CA ALA A 5 -58.46 12.06 -11.80
C ALA A 5 -57.21 11.24 -12.22
N LYS A 6 -56.41 11.77 -13.16
CA LYS A 6 -55.04 11.33 -13.46
C LYS A 6 -54.11 11.73 -12.32
N ALA A 7 -53.26 10.81 -11.85
CA ALA A 7 -52.08 11.12 -11.04
C ALA A 7 -50.87 10.35 -11.59
N SER A 8 -49.85 11.10 -12.01
CA SER A 8 -48.51 10.61 -12.33
C SER A 8 -47.74 10.26 -11.05
N ARG A 9 -46.96 9.16 -11.07
CA ARG A 9 -45.96 8.85 -10.03
C ARG A 9 -44.62 8.47 -10.65
N LEU A 10 -43.58 9.01 -10.02
CA LEU A 10 -42.14 8.98 -10.32
C LEU A 10 -41.49 7.59 -10.11
N PRO A 11 -40.27 7.34 -10.63
CA PRO A 11 -39.60 6.04 -10.55
C PRO A 11 -39.02 5.80 -9.15
N SER A 12 -39.28 4.63 -8.56
CA SER A 12 -38.74 4.24 -7.25
C SER A 12 -37.54 3.29 -7.37
N GLY A 13 -36.39 3.78 -6.90
CA GLY A 13 -35.36 3.09 -6.12
C GLY A 13 -34.86 1.71 -6.56
N GLY A 14 -33.60 1.65 -7.00
CA GLY A 14 -32.85 0.41 -7.26
C GLY A 14 -32.80 -0.51 -6.04
N LYS A 15 -33.25 -1.75 -6.24
CA LYS A 15 -33.10 -2.85 -5.27
C LYS A 15 -31.66 -3.37 -5.34
N GLY A 16 -30.96 -3.32 -4.22
CA GLY A 16 -29.70 -4.04 -4.05
C GLY A 16 -29.94 -5.55 -4.20
N GLU A 17 -29.25 -6.18 -5.13
CA GLU A 17 -29.26 -7.64 -5.27
C GLU A 17 -28.65 -8.29 -4.02
N ARG A 18 -29.45 -9.12 -3.35
CA ARG A 18 -29.03 -9.89 -2.19
C ARG A 18 -28.11 -11.03 -2.69
N ARG A 19 -26.93 -11.18 -2.07
CA ARG A 19 -26.02 -12.31 -2.37
C ARG A 19 -26.76 -13.64 -2.19
N LEU A 20 -26.71 -14.48 -3.22
CA LEU A 20 -27.35 -15.80 -3.24
C LEU A 20 -26.80 -16.70 -2.13
N SER A 21 -27.70 -17.37 -1.40
CA SER A 21 -27.36 -18.25 -0.28
C SER A 21 -27.04 -19.67 -0.77
N MET A 22 -26.00 -20.29 -0.22
CA MET A 22 -25.64 -21.68 -0.51
C MET A 22 -26.65 -22.72 0.03
N PHE A 23 -27.53 -22.32 0.93
CA PHE A 23 -28.49 -23.20 1.59
C PHE A 23 -29.83 -23.32 0.85
N GLU A 24 -30.00 -22.56 -0.24
CA GLU A 24 -31.16 -22.65 -1.12
C GLU A 24 -30.86 -23.64 -2.27
N LYS A 25 -31.66 -24.70 -2.38
CA LYS A 25 -31.40 -25.86 -3.23
C LYS A 25 -31.28 -25.51 -4.72
N ASP A 26 -32.02 -24.50 -5.16
CA ASP A 26 -32.02 -24.02 -6.55
C ASP A 26 -30.81 -23.13 -6.88
N ASN A 27 -30.20 -22.53 -5.84
CA ASN A 27 -29.05 -21.64 -5.97
C ASN A 27 -27.72 -22.38 -5.87
N TYR A 28 -27.69 -23.57 -5.25
CA TYR A 28 -26.48 -24.38 -5.08
C TYR A 28 -25.80 -24.69 -6.42
N THR A 29 -26.56 -25.18 -7.40
CA THR A 29 -26.04 -25.54 -8.72
C THR A 29 -25.48 -24.32 -9.47
N GLN A 30 -26.12 -23.16 -9.31
CA GLN A 30 -25.68 -21.89 -9.90
C GLN A 30 -24.39 -21.39 -9.23
N ILE A 31 -24.33 -21.42 -7.90
CA ILE A 31 -23.16 -21.02 -7.10
C ILE A 31 -21.96 -21.92 -7.39
N VAL A 32 -22.17 -23.24 -7.52
CA VAL A 32 -21.11 -24.19 -7.88
C VAL A 32 -20.63 -23.96 -9.32
N LYS A 33 -21.55 -23.74 -10.27
CA LYS A 33 -21.18 -23.40 -11.65
C LYS A 33 -20.41 -22.08 -11.73
N ASP A 34 -20.81 -21.03 -11.01
CA ASP A 34 -20.11 -19.75 -10.97
C ASP A 34 -18.75 -19.85 -10.25
N ARG A 35 -18.64 -20.68 -9.21
CA ARG A 35 -17.34 -21.00 -8.60
C ARG A 35 -16.43 -21.76 -9.53
N MET A 36 -16.94 -22.79 -10.20
CA MET A 36 -16.14 -23.55 -11.18
C MET A 36 -15.72 -22.68 -12.37
N ARG A 37 -16.59 -21.75 -12.80
CA ARG A 37 -16.29 -20.75 -13.84
C ARG A 37 -15.27 -19.70 -13.40
N SER A 38 -15.20 -19.39 -12.11
CA SER A 38 -14.14 -18.54 -11.53
C SER A 38 -12.88 -19.32 -11.12
N SER A 39 -12.94 -20.66 -11.17
CA SER A 39 -11.88 -21.63 -10.85
C SER A 39 -11.28 -22.26 -12.11
N SER A 40 -11.22 -21.53 -13.22
CA SER A 40 -10.40 -21.92 -14.37
C SER A 40 -8.93 -21.90 -13.96
N HIS A 41 -8.38 -23.09 -13.69
CA HIS A 41 -6.96 -23.35 -13.42
C HIS A 41 -6.16 -23.36 -14.73
N GLU A 42 -6.33 -22.35 -15.58
CA GLU A 42 -5.42 -22.14 -16.71
C GLU A 42 -4.35 -21.16 -16.26
N VAL A 43 -3.32 -21.73 -15.66
CA VAL A 43 -2.19 -21.00 -15.14
C VAL A 43 -1.07 -21.14 -16.16
N HIS A 44 -0.89 -20.13 -17.01
CA HIS A 44 0.18 -20.14 -18.00
C HIS A 44 1.51 -19.77 -17.30
N GLY A 45 2.44 -20.72 -17.26
CA GLY A 45 3.84 -20.47 -16.92
C GLY A 45 4.54 -19.90 -18.13
N MET A 46 4.50 -18.58 -18.30
CA MET A 46 5.26 -17.89 -19.33
C MET A 46 6.30 -17.02 -18.62
N GLU A 47 7.57 -17.18 -18.97
CA GLU A 47 8.59 -16.23 -18.52
C GLU A 47 8.17 -14.83 -19.00
N PRO A 48 8.33 -13.78 -18.17
CA PRO A 48 8.02 -12.43 -18.60
C PRO A 48 8.86 -12.10 -19.83
N MET A 49 8.19 -11.85 -20.96
CA MET A 49 8.85 -11.38 -22.18
C MET A 49 9.59 -10.08 -21.86
N ASP A 50 10.86 -10.05 -22.23
CA ASP A 50 11.75 -8.91 -22.13
C ASP A 50 11.38 -7.80 -23.12
N ASP A 51 11.75 -6.55 -22.81
CA ASP A 51 11.37 -5.38 -23.64
C ASP A 51 11.94 -5.44 -25.08
N GLU A 52 13.02 -6.20 -25.32
CA GLU A 52 13.57 -6.43 -26.67
C GLU A 52 12.62 -7.25 -27.55
N SER A 53 12.02 -8.33 -27.01
CA SER A 53 11.11 -9.17 -27.79
C SER A 53 9.77 -8.49 -28.08
N LEU A 54 9.37 -7.50 -27.27
CA LEU A 54 8.17 -6.69 -27.51
C LEU A 54 8.31 -5.76 -28.73
N ALA A 55 9.54 -5.36 -29.08
CA ALA A 55 9.81 -4.43 -30.18
C ALA A 55 9.73 -5.10 -31.56
N GLU A 56 9.74 -6.42 -31.62
CA GLU A 56 9.69 -7.21 -32.86
C GLU A 56 8.25 -7.40 -33.39
N PHE A 57 7.23 -7.17 -32.54
CA PHE A 57 5.82 -7.35 -32.89
C PHE A 57 5.15 -6.06 -33.42
N GLY A 58 4.26 -6.22 -34.39
CA GLY A 58 3.46 -5.11 -34.90
C GLY A 58 2.51 -4.54 -33.84
N LYS A 59 2.18 -3.24 -33.91
CA LYS A 59 1.29 -2.56 -32.94
C LYS A 59 -0.07 -3.26 -32.77
N SER A 60 -0.58 -3.89 -33.83
CA SER A 60 -1.82 -4.70 -33.83
C SER A 60 -1.65 -6.04 -33.10
N GLU A 61 -0.50 -6.68 -33.23
CA GLU A 61 -0.16 -7.94 -32.56
C GLU A 61 0.07 -7.71 -31.07
N ILE A 62 0.75 -6.61 -30.72
CA ILE A 62 0.92 -6.15 -29.33
C ILE A 62 -0.44 -5.88 -28.68
N PHE A 63 -1.35 -5.22 -29.38
CA PHE A 63 -2.70 -4.95 -28.86
C PHE A 63 -3.48 -6.24 -28.62
N THR A 64 -3.42 -7.19 -29.56
CA THR A 64 -4.10 -8.49 -29.47
C THR A 64 -3.52 -9.36 -28.34
N LEU A 65 -2.18 -9.39 -28.20
CA LEU A 65 -1.50 -10.04 -27.07
C LEU A 65 -1.92 -9.41 -25.74
N LYS A 66 -1.90 -8.08 -25.62
CA LYS A 66 -2.32 -7.37 -24.39
C LYS A 66 -3.78 -7.66 -24.02
N THR A 67 -4.68 -7.72 -25.00
CA THR A 67 -6.08 -8.10 -24.77
C THR A 67 -6.22 -9.55 -24.31
N SER A 68 -5.41 -10.47 -24.83
CA SER A 68 -5.38 -11.88 -24.38
C SER A 68 -4.75 -12.06 -22.99
N MET A 69 -3.76 -11.22 -22.63
CA MET A 69 -3.09 -11.24 -21.33
C MET A 69 -3.91 -10.65 -20.18
N ALA A 70 -4.98 -9.90 -20.49
CA ALA A 70 -5.82 -9.23 -19.49
C ALA A 70 -6.51 -10.18 -18.49
N LYS A 71 -6.44 -11.50 -18.72
CA LYS A 71 -6.94 -12.53 -17.79
C LYS A 71 -5.96 -13.69 -17.58
N ILE A 72 -4.65 -13.48 -17.75
CA ILE A 72 -3.67 -14.49 -17.34
C ILE A 72 -3.59 -14.49 -15.82
N ARG A 73 -4.02 -15.59 -15.21
CA ARG A 73 -3.76 -15.88 -13.81
C ARG A 73 -2.42 -16.57 -13.73
N TYR A 74 -1.40 -15.85 -13.26
CA TYR A 74 -0.09 -16.43 -13.00
C TYR A 74 -0.13 -17.43 -11.84
N ALA A 75 0.74 -18.43 -11.89
CA ALA A 75 0.93 -19.34 -10.78
C ALA A 75 1.47 -18.54 -9.59
N ASN A 76 1.11 -18.95 -8.37
CA ASN A 76 1.89 -18.51 -7.23
C ASN A 76 3.35 -18.88 -7.48
N THR A 77 4.21 -17.87 -7.55
CA THR A 77 5.62 -18.09 -7.86
C THR A 77 6.37 -18.72 -6.68
N TYR A 78 5.74 -18.81 -5.49
CA TYR A 78 6.31 -19.26 -4.21
C TYR A 78 7.70 -18.67 -3.89
N LYS A 79 8.04 -17.54 -4.52
CA LYS A 79 9.32 -16.85 -4.32
C LYS A 79 9.35 -16.39 -2.88
N MET A 80 10.41 -16.74 -2.15
CA MET A 80 10.60 -16.38 -0.73
C MET A 80 11.40 -15.10 -0.54
N GLU A 81 11.98 -14.56 -1.62
CA GLU A 81 12.81 -13.35 -1.57
C GLU A 81 12.11 -12.17 -2.27
N PRO A 82 12.25 -10.94 -1.74
CA PRO A 82 11.74 -9.74 -2.39
C PRO A 82 12.58 -9.41 -3.62
N TYR A 83 11.92 -9.02 -4.72
CA TYR A 83 12.61 -8.56 -5.93
C TYR A 83 13.47 -7.31 -5.67
N ARG A 84 12.92 -6.39 -4.88
CA ARG A 84 13.59 -5.17 -4.44
C ARG A 84 13.77 -5.19 -2.94
N LYS A 85 14.99 -5.48 -2.50
CA LYS A 85 15.37 -5.43 -1.08
C LYS A 85 15.29 -3.99 -0.56
N PHE A 86 14.97 -3.86 0.73
CA PHE A 86 14.91 -2.57 1.38
C PHE A 86 16.28 -1.89 1.39
N GLN A 87 16.34 -0.66 0.88
CA GLN A 87 17.57 0.12 0.80
C GLN A 87 17.60 1.20 1.88
N ALA A 88 18.28 0.90 2.99
CA ALA A 88 18.36 1.77 4.16
C ALA A 88 18.87 3.19 3.84
N HIS A 89 19.84 3.33 2.93
CA HIS A 89 20.41 4.63 2.57
C HIS A 89 19.41 5.55 1.86
N LEU A 90 18.66 5.01 0.88
CA LEU A 90 17.65 5.78 0.14
C LEU A 90 16.54 6.27 1.08
N VAL A 91 16.06 5.37 1.93
CA VAL A 91 15.03 5.70 2.92
C VAL A 91 15.53 6.73 3.93
N ARG A 92 16.78 6.61 4.39
CA ARG A 92 17.39 7.62 5.28
C ARG A 92 17.41 8.99 4.63
N ASN A 93 17.89 9.09 3.40
CA ASN A 93 18.00 10.37 2.69
C ASN A 93 16.63 11.01 2.49
N LYS A 94 15.62 10.21 2.10
CA LYS A 94 14.26 10.72 1.92
C LYS A 94 13.63 11.17 3.23
N ALA A 95 13.77 10.39 4.30
CA ALA A 95 13.29 10.77 5.63
C ALA A 95 13.98 12.03 6.16
N GLN A 96 15.30 12.14 5.98
CA GLN A 96 16.08 13.32 6.35
C GLN A 96 15.62 14.57 5.59
N HIS A 97 15.32 14.42 4.30
CA HIS A 97 14.81 15.51 3.47
C HIS A 97 13.43 15.98 3.94
N ILE A 98 12.49 15.06 4.18
CA ILE A 98 11.15 15.37 4.70
C ILE A 98 11.23 16.08 6.05
N LEU A 99 12.05 15.55 6.98
CA LEU A 99 12.26 16.17 8.28
C LEU A 99 12.79 17.59 8.16
N THR A 100 13.82 17.79 7.33
CA THR A 100 14.40 19.13 7.12
C THR A 100 13.37 20.08 6.54
N GLN A 101 12.68 19.67 5.47
CA GLN A 101 11.70 20.51 4.80
C GLN A 101 10.54 20.94 5.72
N ARG A 102 10.03 20.03 6.56
CA ARG A 102 8.91 20.34 7.48
C ARG A 102 9.35 21.10 8.73
N LEU A 103 10.57 20.88 9.21
CA LEU A 103 11.02 21.36 10.52
C LEU A 103 11.97 22.56 10.47
N GLN A 104 12.44 22.97 9.28
CA GLN A 104 13.38 24.09 9.12
C GLN A 104 12.79 25.44 9.58
N GLU A 105 11.48 25.66 9.39
CA GLU A 105 10.83 26.95 9.72
C GLU A 105 9.94 26.88 10.97
N THR A 106 9.84 25.73 11.62
CA THR A 106 8.86 25.50 12.69
C THR A 106 9.49 25.73 14.07
N LYS A 107 8.80 26.47 14.96
CA LYS A 107 9.13 26.56 16.39
C LYS A 107 8.38 25.49 17.18
N TYR A 108 9.00 24.96 18.23
CA TYR A 108 8.34 23.97 19.09
C TYR A 108 7.07 24.53 19.73
N ASN A 109 5.97 23.79 19.61
CA ASN A 109 4.72 24.06 20.32
C ASN A 109 4.15 22.72 20.82
N GLY A 110 4.00 22.60 22.13
CA GLY A 110 3.52 21.37 22.78
C GLY A 110 2.13 20.96 22.30
N ALA A 111 1.22 21.90 22.04
CA ALA A 111 -0.15 21.61 21.63
C ALA A 111 -0.25 21.02 20.21
N THR A 112 0.60 21.49 19.29
CA THR A 112 0.61 21.03 17.89
C THR A 112 1.61 19.90 17.64
N SER A 113 2.51 19.64 18.58
CA SER A 113 3.57 18.63 18.44
C SER A 113 3.04 17.23 18.10
N SER A 114 1.95 16.79 18.75
CA SER A 114 1.35 15.48 18.48
C SER A 114 0.81 15.39 17.05
N PHE A 115 0.13 16.43 16.58
CA PHE A 115 -0.40 16.47 15.22
C PHE A 115 0.74 16.51 14.19
N LEU A 116 1.79 17.29 14.48
CA LEU A 116 2.99 17.38 13.64
C LEU A 116 3.70 16.02 13.52
N CYS A 117 3.86 15.29 14.63
CA CYS A 117 4.41 13.93 14.62
C CYS A 117 3.60 13.00 13.73
N SER A 118 2.27 12.99 13.88
CA SER A 118 1.39 12.15 13.06
C SER A 118 1.48 12.51 11.58
N SER A 119 1.41 13.80 11.23
CA SER A 119 1.49 14.27 9.84
C SER A 119 2.83 13.90 9.19
N ILE A 120 3.96 14.09 9.89
CA ILE A 120 5.29 13.72 9.39
C ILE A 120 5.40 12.19 9.26
N SER A 121 4.86 11.43 10.22
CA SER A 121 4.92 9.97 10.16
C SER A 121 4.17 9.41 8.95
N GLU A 122 3.01 9.99 8.62
CA GLU A 122 2.20 9.60 7.46
C GLU A 122 2.88 9.98 6.14
N GLU A 123 3.48 11.17 6.07
CA GLU A 123 4.25 11.62 4.90
C GLU A 123 5.47 10.73 4.65
N ILE A 124 6.23 10.40 5.69
CA ILE A 124 7.37 9.47 5.60
C ILE A 124 6.87 8.08 5.17
N LEU A 125 5.79 7.58 5.76
CA LEU A 125 5.22 6.28 5.42
C LEU A 125 4.81 6.22 3.95
N THR A 126 4.16 7.27 3.45
CA THR A 126 3.74 7.37 2.04
C THR A 126 4.96 7.41 1.13
N ALA A 127 5.94 8.27 1.44
CA ALA A 127 7.17 8.38 0.65
C ALA A 127 7.99 7.07 0.61
N VAL A 128 7.99 6.28 1.70
CA VAL A 128 8.67 4.98 1.74
C VAL A 128 7.90 3.92 0.93
N LYS A 129 6.57 3.94 0.98
CA LYS A 129 5.72 3.07 0.13
C LYS A 129 5.93 3.36 -1.35
N ASP A 130 6.07 4.63 -1.72
CA ASP A 130 6.26 5.05 -3.11
C ASP A 130 7.61 4.61 -3.70
N MET A 131 8.61 4.27 -2.87
CA MET A 131 9.87 3.69 -3.34
C MET A 131 9.70 2.27 -3.91
N GLY A 132 8.57 1.61 -3.62
CA GLY A 132 8.20 0.34 -4.22
C GLY A 132 9.11 -0.82 -3.81
N PHE A 133 9.55 -0.89 -2.54
CA PHE A 133 10.14 -2.13 -2.03
C PHE A 133 9.05 -3.17 -1.82
N ASP A 134 9.28 -4.36 -2.34
CA ASP A 134 8.30 -5.43 -2.37
C ASP A 134 8.30 -6.20 -1.05
N ARG A 135 7.11 -6.60 -0.58
CA ARG A 135 6.93 -7.46 0.61
C ARG A 135 7.46 -6.91 1.94
N TYR A 136 7.31 -5.60 2.17
CA TYR A 136 7.62 -4.99 3.46
C TYR A 136 6.41 -4.33 4.11
N LYS A 137 6.27 -4.55 5.42
CA LYS A 137 5.43 -3.76 6.31
C LYS A 137 6.32 -2.72 6.97
N TYR A 138 5.83 -1.49 7.03
CA TYR A 138 6.58 -0.36 7.57
C TYR A 138 5.96 0.12 8.87
N ILE A 139 6.82 0.40 9.84
CA ILE A 139 6.46 1.09 11.08
C ILE A 139 7.29 2.37 11.11
N VAL A 140 6.61 3.51 11.23
CA VAL A 140 7.26 4.83 11.32
C VAL A 140 6.92 5.42 12.68
N THR A 141 7.95 5.77 13.45
CA THR A 141 7.82 6.43 14.75
C THR A 141 8.56 7.75 14.69
N VAL A 142 7.86 8.85 14.96
CA VAL A 142 8.44 10.20 15.00
C VAL A 142 8.40 10.71 16.41
N LEU A 143 9.53 11.22 16.89
CA LEU A 143 9.72 11.78 18.23
C LEU A 143 10.20 13.21 18.08
N ILE A 144 9.49 14.16 18.69
CA ILE A 144 9.88 15.57 18.77
C ILE A 144 10.12 15.89 20.24
N LEU A 145 11.30 16.43 20.55
CA LEU A 145 11.79 16.63 21.91
C LEU A 145 12.27 18.07 22.08
N GLN A 146 11.65 18.82 22.98
CA GLN A 146 12.07 20.19 23.28
C GLN A 146 13.51 20.22 23.84
N LYS A 147 14.29 21.20 23.40
CA LYS A 147 15.63 21.47 23.94
C LYS A 147 15.52 22.33 25.19
N THR A 148 15.83 21.73 26.33
CA THR A 148 15.80 22.37 27.66
C THR A 148 17.13 22.18 28.42
N GLY A 149 18.20 21.82 27.71
CA GLY A 149 19.50 21.50 28.32
C GLY A 149 19.60 20.07 28.90
N GLN A 150 18.67 19.20 28.54
CA GLN A 150 18.60 17.81 29.02
C GLN A 150 19.36 16.82 28.12
N ALA A 151 19.96 15.80 28.73
CA ALA A 151 20.56 14.68 28.01
C ALA A 151 19.52 13.58 27.78
N ILE A 152 19.35 13.15 26.53
CA ILE A 152 18.35 12.14 26.15
C ILE A 152 19.05 11.00 25.41
N LYS A 153 18.80 9.77 25.83
CA LYS A 153 19.26 8.55 25.15
C LYS A 153 18.06 7.72 24.74
N ILE A 154 17.95 7.43 23.45
CA ILE A 154 16.90 6.59 22.87
C ILE A 154 17.53 5.27 22.44
N SER A 155 16.94 4.16 22.87
CA SER A 155 17.37 2.82 22.48
C SER A 155 16.15 1.95 22.20
N SER A 156 16.25 1.08 21.20
CA SER A 156 15.23 0.09 20.87
C SER A 156 15.86 -1.29 20.79
N ARG A 157 15.08 -2.33 21.08
CA ARG A 157 15.48 -3.74 20.99
C ARG A 157 14.42 -4.48 20.20
N TRP A 158 14.87 -5.34 19.28
CA TRP A 158 13.98 -6.04 18.34
C TRP A 158 14.41 -7.50 18.23
N VAL A 159 13.42 -8.36 17.95
CA VAL A 159 13.63 -9.75 17.54
C VAL A 159 13.09 -9.84 16.12
N TRP A 160 13.97 -10.12 15.16
CA TRP A 160 13.65 -10.02 13.73
C TRP A 160 14.64 -10.83 12.89
N ASP A 161 14.38 -10.93 11.60
CA ASP A 161 15.25 -11.62 10.64
C ASP A 161 16.40 -10.70 10.18
N VAL A 162 17.64 -11.07 10.51
CA VAL A 162 18.84 -10.28 10.18
C VAL A 162 19.08 -10.16 8.67
N ALA A 163 18.59 -11.11 7.87
CA ALA A 163 18.80 -11.12 6.42
C ALA A 163 17.76 -10.29 5.67
N ARG A 164 16.55 -10.14 6.24
CA ARG A 164 15.39 -9.57 5.54
C ARG A 164 14.89 -8.27 6.16
N ASP A 165 14.88 -8.17 7.48
CA ASP A 165 14.36 -7.01 8.18
C ASP A 165 15.43 -5.91 8.30
N ASN A 166 15.00 -4.66 8.33
CA ASN A 166 15.92 -3.53 8.38
C ASN A 166 15.29 -2.33 9.10
N TRP A 167 16.14 -1.39 9.51
CA TRP A 167 15.72 -0.17 10.16
C TRP A 167 16.60 1.02 9.77
N VAL A 168 16.01 2.20 9.90
CA VAL A 168 16.66 3.47 9.60
C VAL A 168 16.24 4.49 10.62
N SER A 169 17.20 5.25 11.14
CA SER A 169 16.95 6.48 11.87
C SER A 169 17.37 7.71 11.06
N ALA A 170 16.56 8.76 11.12
CA ALA A 170 16.89 10.10 10.63
C ALA A 170 16.73 11.11 11.77
N LYS A 171 17.69 12.02 11.92
CA LYS A 171 17.73 13.02 13.00
C LYS A 171 17.74 14.41 12.38
N CYS A 172 16.84 15.27 12.84
CA CYS A 172 16.86 16.68 12.53
C CYS A 172 17.01 17.47 13.83
N GLU A 173 17.84 18.51 13.81
CA GLU A 173 18.12 19.32 14.97
C GLU A 173 17.86 20.78 14.65
N THR A 174 16.90 21.37 15.35
CA THR A 174 16.50 22.78 15.23
C THR A 174 17.00 23.54 16.46
N GLU A 175 16.88 24.86 16.47
CA GLU A 175 17.24 25.69 17.62
C GLU A 175 16.44 25.33 18.89
N SER A 176 15.13 25.08 18.75
CA SER A 176 14.21 24.89 19.90
C SER A 176 13.92 23.43 20.27
N PHE A 177 14.15 22.47 19.36
CA PHE A 177 13.85 21.06 19.59
C PHE A 177 14.74 20.14 18.74
N VAL A 178 14.74 18.85 19.08
CA VAL A 178 15.33 17.76 18.30
C VAL A 178 14.21 16.85 17.81
N SER A 179 14.27 16.44 16.55
CA SER A 179 13.36 15.45 15.98
C SER A 179 14.12 14.19 15.57
N LEU A 180 13.52 13.04 15.85
CA LEU A 180 14.01 11.73 15.46
C LEU A 180 12.89 10.96 14.77
N ALA A 181 13.13 10.51 13.54
CA ALA A 181 12.28 9.55 12.87
C ALA A 181 12.97 8.18 12.87
N LEU A 182 12.26 7.17 13.37
CA LEU A 182 12.65 5.77 13.30
C LEU A 182 11.71 5.06 12.32
N ILE A 183 12.30 4.40 11.33
CA ILE A 183 11.59 3.65 10.31
C ILE A 183 12.06 2.20 10.41
N VAL A 184 11.12 1.30 10.60
CA VAL A 184 11.36 -0.14 10.68
C VAL A 184 10.65 -0.78 9.49
N ALA A 185 11.38 -1.60 8.74
CA ALA A 185 10.88 -2.37 7.62
C ALA A 185 10.96 -3.85 7.98
N CYS A 186 9.81 -4.48 8.14
CA CYS A 186 9.69 -5.91 8.42
C CYS A 186 9.19 -6.62 7.17
N TYR A 187 9.91 -7.64 6.73
CA TYR A 187 9.51 -8.51 5.64
C TYR A 187 8.21 -9.25 6.01
N TYR A 188 7.29 -9.35 5.06
CA TYR A 188 6.07 -10.13 5.22
C TYR A 188 5.84 -11.04 4.02
N GLU A 189 5.30 -12.23 4.31
CA GLU A 189 4.85 -13.22 3.33
C GLU A 189 3.32 -13.24 3.26
#